data_AF-A0A356VX60-F1
#
_entry.id   AF-A0A356VX60-F1
#
_cell.length_a   1.000
_cell.length_b   1.000
_cell.length_c   1.000
_cell.angle_alpha   90.00
_cell.angle_beta   90.00
_cell.angle_gamma   90.00
#
_symmetry.space_group_name_H-M   'P 1'
#
loop_
_entity.id
_entity.type
_entity.pdbx_description
1 polymer ?
#
loop_
_entity_poly.entity_id
_entity_poly.type
_entity_poly.pdbx_seq_one_letter_code
_entity_poly.pdbx_strand_id
1 'polypeptide(L)' 'NGYLELQDSAEYLKRFQQDLSQRASQQKTIYPLDENLLEALEKGRLPNCSGVALGFDRLLMLAENKDNIQQVIPFSIVQ' A
#
# COMPACT_ATOMS: atom_id res chain seq x y z
N ASN A 1 8.88 -3.48 2.59
CA ASN A 1 8.40 -2.36 1.77
C ASN A 1 8.60 -1.12 2.61
N GLY A 2 9.42 -0.17 2.19
CA GLY A 2 9.70 1.03 2.96
C GLY A 2 10.51 2.02 2.14
N TYR A 3 10.28 3.31 2.36
CA TYR A 3 10.79 4.37 1.51
C TYR A 3 10.81 5.71 2.26
N LEU A 4 11.57 6.65 1.72
CA LEU A 4 11.40 8.07 2.03
C LEU A 4 10.06 8.49 1.42
N GLU A 5 9.17 9.05 2.24
CA GLU A 5 7.84 9.41 1.80
C GLU A 5 7.89 10.57 0.80
N LEU A 6 7.14 10.44 -0.28
CA LEU A 6 6.94 11.54 -1.21
C LEU A 6 6.03 12.57 -0.52
N GLN A 7 6.35 13.85 -0.63
CA GLN A 7 5.54 14.93 -0.04
C GLN A 7 4.81 15.76 -1.10
N ASP A 8 5.19 15.59 -2.36
CA ASP A 8 4.65 16.36 -3.48
C ASP A 8 3.32 15.75 -3.96
N SER A 9 2.23 16.48 -3.73
CA SER A 9 0.89 16.11 -4.18
C SER A 9 0.79 15.98 -5.70
N ALA A 10 1.44 16.85 -6.46
CA ALA A 10 1.34 16.84 -7.92
C ALA A 10 2.00 15.59 -8.52
N GLU A 11 3.14 15.17 -7.96
CA GLU A 11 3.79 13.93 -8.35
C GLU A 11 2.96 12.69 -7.91
N TYR A 12 2.29 12.73 -6.75
CA TYR A 12 1.33 11.68 -6.38
C TYR A 12 0.16 11.58 -7.36
N LEU A 13 -0.47 12.70 -7.71
CA LEU A 13 -1.58 12.74 -8.66
C LEU A 13 -1.18 12.16 -10.01
N LYS A 14 0.00 12.53 -10.51
CA LYS A 14 0.55 11.98 -11.75
C LYS A 14 0.74 10.45 -11.66
N ARG A 15 1.28 9.93 -10.55
CA ARG A 15 1.43 8.48 -10.35
C ARG A 15 0.09 7.76 -10.28
N PHE A 16 -0.90 8.33 -9.59
CA PHE A 16 -2.24 7.77 -9.57
C PHE A 16 -2.88 7.72 -10.96
N GLN A 17 -2.77 8.79 -11.76
CA GLN A 17 -3.28 8.79 -13.14
C GLN A 17 -2.60 7.74 -14.03
N GLN A 18 -1.30 7.52 -13.84
CA GLN A 18 -0.55 6.45 -14.53
C GLN A 18 -1.07 5.07 -14.12
N ASP A 19 -1.25 4.83 -12.81
CA ASP A 19 -1.77 3.57 -12.28
C ASP A 19 -3.20 3.29 -12.77
N LEU A 20 -4.08 4.30 -12.80
CA LEU A 20 -5.44 4.16 -13.32
C LEU A 20 -5.44 3.84 -14.82
N SER A 21 -4.56 4.48 -15.58
CA SER A 21 -4.38 4.20 -17.02
C SER A 21 -3.89 2.77 -17.25
N GLN A 22 -2.96 2.28 -16.42
CA GLN A 22 -2.46 0.91 -16.48
C GLN A 22 -3.54 -0.11 -16.05
N ARG A 23 -4.37 0.22 -15.06
CA ARG A 23 -5.51 -0.62 -14.65
C ARG A 23 -6.54 -0.73 -15.78
N ALA A 24 -6.86 0.38 -16.43
CA ALA A 24 -7.79 0.41 -17.55
C ALA A 24 -7.31 -0.45 -18.72
N SER A 25 -6.02 -0.36 -19.08
CA SER A 25 -5.45 -1.20 -20.15
C SER A 25 -5.46 -2.69 -19.81
N GLN A 26 -5.41 -3.03 -18.52
CA GLN A 26 -5.51 -4.40 -18.00
C GLN A 26 -6.96 -4.83 -17.71
N GLN A 27 -7.97 -4.03 -18.05
CA GLN A 27 -9.39 -4.29 -17.76
C GLN A 27 -9.68 -4.57 -16.28
N LYS A 28 -8.90 -3.94 -15.39
CA LYS A 28 -9.08 -4.04 -13.94
C LYS A 28 -10.06 -2.98 -13.45
N THR A 29 -10.62 -3.22 -12.27
CA THR A 29 -11.43 -2.23 -11.56
C THR A 29 -10.66 -0.91 -11.40
N ILE A 30 -11.35 0.17 -11.78
CA ILE A 30 -10.90 1.54 -11.62
C ILE A 30 -11.42 2.04 -10.29
N TYR A 31 -10.51 2.51 -9.44
CA TYR A 31 -10.85 3.09 -8.14
C TYR A 31 -10.86 4.62 -8.26
N PRO A 32 -11.69 5.33 -7.47
CA PRO A 32 -11.59 6.77 -7.38
C PRO A 32 -10.23 7.18 -6.79
N LEU A 33 -9.81 8.41 -7.10
CA LEU A 33 -8.64 9.01 -6.47
C LEU A 33 -8.89 9.24 -4.98
N ASP A 34 -7.84 9.12 -4.16
CA ASP A 34 -7.89 9.51 -2.76
C ASP A 34 -7.66 11.02 -2.63
N GLU A 35 -8.76 11.77 -2.72
CA GLU A 35 -8.73 13.23 -2.62
C GLU A 35 -8.26 13.71 -1.23
N ASN A 36 -8.52 12.94 -0.17
CA ASN A 36 -8.11 13.31 1.18
C ASN A 36 -6.59 13.24 1.35
N LEU A 37 -5.95 12.21 0.77
CA LEU A 37 -4.49 12.11 0.77
C LEU A 37 -3.85 13.26 0.00
N LEU A 38 -4.34 13.56 -1.20
CA LEU A 38 -3.83 14.66 -2.03
C LEU A 38 -3.99 16.01 -1.31
N GLU A 39 -5.16 16.28 -0.73
CA GLU A 39 -5.39 17.49 0.04
C GLU A 39 -4.47 17.60 1.27
N ALA A 40 -4.20 16.49 1.96
CA ALA A 40 -3.29 16.48 3.10
C ALA A 40 -1.85 16.81 2.70
N LEU A 41 -1.39 16.32 1.54
CA LEU A 41 -0.08 16.60 0.97
C LEU A 41 0.04 18.05 0.50
N GLU A 42 -0.97 18.57 -0.20
CA GLU A 42 -1.02 19.98 -0.63
C GLU A 42 -0.97 20.95 0.53
N LYS A 43 -1.62 20.60 1.65
CA LYS A 43 -1.59 21.39 2.89
C LYS A 43 -0.28 21.22 3.67
N GLY A 44 0.69 20.45 3.17
CA GLY A 44 1.98 20.21 3.81
C GLY A 44 1.87 19.49 5.15
N ARG A 45 0.80 18.69 5.36
CA ARG A 45 0.55 18.02 6.65
C ARG A 45 1.51 16.86 6.91
N LEU A 46 2.15 16.34 5.86
CA LEU A 46 3.13 15.27 5.97
C LEU A 46 4.54 15.87 6.12
N PRO A 47 5.17 15.79 7.31
CA PRO A 47 6.56 16.21 7.49
C PRO A 47 7.51 15.27 6.73
N ASN A 48 8.77 15.68 6.56
CA ASN A 48 9.77 14.82 5.95
C ASN A 48 9.97 13.57 6.82
N CYS A 49 9.64 12.40 6.29
CA CYS A 49 9.63 11.15 7.03
C CYS A 49 9.86 9.95 6.12
N SER A 50 10.11 8.80 6.75
CA SER A 50 10.21 7.52 6.06
C SER A 50 9.22 6.53 6.69
N GLY A 51 8.58 5.74 5.85
CA GLY A 51 7.63 4.69 6.25
C GLY A 51 8.16 3.30 5.95
N VAL A 52 7.69 2.31 6.70
CA VAL A 52 7.92 0.88 6.41
C VAL A 52 6.66 0.08 6.76
N ALA A 53 6.33 -0.88 5.89
CA ALA A 53 5.31 -1.89 6.12
C ALA A 53 5.96 -3.28 6.19
N LEU A 54 5.60 -4.01 7.25
CA LEU A 54 6.10 -5.35 7.57
C LEU A 54 4.93 -6.34 7.56
N GLY A 55 5.07 -7.44 6.83
CA GLY A 55 4.10 -8.53 6.87
C GLY A 55 4.29 -9.36 8.13
N PHE A 56 3.56 -9.05 9.20
CA PHE A 56 3.71 -9.70 10.50
C PHE A 56 3.45 -11.21 10.43
N ASP A 57 2.39 -11.65 9.76
CA ASP A 57 2.08 -13.09 9.64
C ASP A 57 3.21 -13.86 8.96
N ARG A 58 3.82 -13.27 7.92
CA ARG A 58 4.98 -13.87 7.24
C ARG A 58 6.22 -13.89 8.13
N LEU A 59 6.43 -12.86 8.94
CA LEU A 59 7.49 -12.86 9.95
C LEU A 59 7.25 -13.98 10.97
N LEU A 60 6.03 -14.14 11.45
CA LEU A 60 5.64 -15.19 12.39
C LEU A 60 5.81 -16.58 11.78
N MET A 61 5.45 -16.78 10.50
CA MET A 61 5.71 -18.03 9.79
C MET A 61 7.19 -18.40 9.81
N LEU A 62 8.08 -17.44 9.52
CA LEU A 62 9.52 -17.68 9.56
C LEU A 62 10.03 -17.99 10.97
N ALA A 63 9.54 -17.24 11.98
CA ALA A 63 9.92 -17.45 13.38
C ALA A 63 9.50 -18.85 13.90
N GLU A 64 8.35 -19.34 13.45
CA GLU A 64 7.75 -20.62 13.87
C GLU A 64 8.00 -21.78 12.90
N ASN A 65 8.87 -21.58 11.89
CA ASN A 65 9.18 -22.55 10.82
C ASN A 65 7.92 -23.13 10.15
N LYS A 66 6.96 -22.26 9.78
CA LYS A 66 5.73 -22.59 9.07
C LYS A 66 5.85 -22.24 7.60
N ASP A 67 5.30 -23.10 6.74
CA ASP A 67 5.33 -22.95 5.29
C ASP A 67 3.98 -22.49 4.71
N ASN A 68 2.93 -22.48 5.53
CA ASN A 68 1.59 -22.02 5.15
C ASN A 68 1.05 -20.96 6.12
N ILE A 69 0.54 -19.84 5.58
CA ILE A 69 -0.01 -18.73 6.36
C ILE A 69 -1.20 -19.13 7.24
N GLN A 70 -1.96 -20.17 6.85
CA GLN A 70 -3.07 -20.69 7.65
C GLN A 70 -2.59 -21.30 8.98
N GLN A 71 -1.32 -21.70 9.09
CA GLN A 71 -0.75 -22.24 10.33
C GLN A 71 -0.48 -21.17 11.39
N VAL A 72 -0.50 -19.88 11.02
CA VAL A 72 -0.26 -18.75 11.94
C VAL A 72 -1.46 -17.81 12.09
N ILE A 73 -2.52 -18.01 11.31
CA ILE A 73 -3.77 -17.26 11.42
C ILE A 73 -4.79 -18.12 12.19
N PRO A 74 -5.29 -17.71 13.38
CA PRO A 74 -6.16 -18.54 14.21
C PRO A 74 -7.46 -19.02 13.56
N PHE A 75 -8.07 -18.17 12.73
CA PHE A 75 -9.29 -18.48 11.97
C PHE A 75 -9.08 -18.04 10.52
N SER A 76 -8.34 -18.85 9.77
CA SER A 76 -8.05 -18.53 8.36
C SER A 76 -9.32 -18.62 7.51
N ILE A 77 -9.34 -17.86 6.42
CA ILE A 77 -10.35 -18.06 5.37
C ILE A 77 -10.25 -19.49 4.83
N VAL A 78 -11.36 -20.20 4.79
CA VAL A 78 -11.46 -21.47 4.07
C VAL A 78 -11.59 -21.11 2.60
N GLN A 79 -10.58 -21.48 1.80
CA GLN A 79 -10.67 -21.43 0.35
C GLN A 79 -11.32 -22.69 -0.19
#